data_AF-A0A554KEB5-F1
#
_entry.id   AF-A0A554KEB5-F1
#
_cell.length_a   1.000
_cell.length_b   1.000
_cell.length_c   1.000
_cell.angle_alpha   90.00
_cell.angle_beta   90.00
_cell.angle_gamma   90.00
#
_symmetry.space_group_name_H-M   'P 1'
#
loop_
_entity.id
_entity.type
_entity.pdbx_description
1 polymer ?
#
loop_
_entity_poly.entity_id
_entity_poly.type
_entity_poly.pdbx_seq_one_letter_code
_entity_poly.pdbx_strand_id
1 'polypeptide(L)' 'MNMDEKLYGLPFIGWMVKRLYGYFRNNIAVTDFMHVALGFGLGLLMTEKGLTFFSGTALGIGIFGHIFAFIKGR' A
#
# COMPACT_ATOMS: atom_id res chain seq x y z
N MET A 1 -1.79 -1.68 24.48
CA MET A 1 -2.91 -1.35 23.58
C MET A 1 -2.63 -2.01 22.25
N ASN A 2 -3.35 -3.10 21.96
CA ASN A 2 -3.13 -3.89 20.76
C ASN A 2 -3.64 -3.12 19.53
N MET A 3 -3.02 -3.29 18.36
CA MET A 3 -3.41 -2.58 17.15
C MET A 3 -4.88 -2.87 16.78
N ASP A 4 -5.32 -4.10 17.10
CA ASP A 4 -6.71 -4.54 17.00
C ASP A 4 -7.67 -3.67 17.83
N GLU A 5 -7.32 -3.32 19.08
CA GLU A 5 -8.16 -2.49 19.96
C GLU A 5 -8.34 -1.07 19.42
N LYS A 6 -7.31 -0.50 18.78
CA LYS A 6 -7.40 0.82 18.12
C LYS A 6 -8.27 0.79 16.88
N LEU A 7 -8.24 -0.32 16.15
CA LEU A 7 -8.99 -0.48 14.90
C LEU A 7 -10.48 -0.78 15.16
N TYR A 8 -10.84 -1.39 16.30
CA TYR A 8 -12.23 -1.57 16.71
C TYR A 8 -13.01 -0.25 16.88
N GLY A 9 -12.33 0.84 17.28
CA GLY A 9 -12.95 2.15 17.44
C GLY A 9 -13.29 2.87 16.13
N LEU A 10 -12.81 2.36 14.98
CA LEU A 10 -12.99 2.97 13.66
C LEU A 10 -13.49 1.91 12.68
N PRO A 11 -14.80 1.61 12.66
CA PRO A 11 -15.35 0.42 11.99
C PRO A 11 -14.96 0.34 10.50
N PHE A 12 -14.92 1.47 9.80
CA PHE A 12 -14.51 1.52 8.40
C PHE A 12 -13.00 1.29 8.21
N ILE A 13 -12.17 1.96 9.02
CA ILE A 13 -10.71 1.87 8.92
C ILE A 13 -10.23 0.48 9.36
N GLY A 14 -10.78 -0.04 10.45
CA GLY A 14 -10.49 -1.39 10.94
C GLY A 14 -10.86 -2.47 9.91
N TRP A 15 -12.04 -2.36 9.28
CA TRP A 15 -12.42 -3.26 8.20
C TRP A 15 -11.46 -3.19 7.01
N MET A 16 -11.06 -1.98 6.60
CA MET A 16 -10.12 -1.80 5.48
C MET A 16 -8.74 -2.38 5.77
N VAL A 17 -8.18 -2.07 6.94
CA VAL A 17 -6.89 -2.59 7.38
C VAL A 17 -6.92 -4.11 7.47
N LYS A 18 -8.01 -4.70 7.99
CA LYS A 18 -8.15 -6.15 8.08
C LYS A 18 -8.10 -6.83 6.71
N ARG A 19 -8.79 -6.30 5.70
CA ARG A 19 -8.73 -6.83 4.34
C ARG A 19 -7.32 -6.73 3.76
N LEU A 20 -6.71 -5.54 3.80
CA LEU A 20 -5.34 -5.33 3.33
C LEU A 20 -4.36 -6.31 4.00
N TYR A 21 -4.43 -6.40 5.32
CA TYR A 21 -3.58 -7.29 6.12
C TYR A 21 -3.78 -8.77 5.77
N GLY A 22 -5.03 -9.20 5.55
CA GLY A 22 -5.36 -10.57 5.15
C GLY A 22 -4.71 -10.97 3.81
N TYR A 23 -4.59 -10.03 2.87
CA TYR A 23 -3.85 -10.26 1.63
C TYR A 23 -2.33 -10.18 1.84
N PHE A 24 -1.84 -9.15 2.53
CA PHE A 24 -0.41 -8.90 2.73
C PHE A 24 0.28 -10.01 3.50
N ARG A 25 -0.37 -10.56 4.52
CA ARG A 25 0.15 -11.68 5.32
C ARG A 25 0.51 -12.90 4.46
N ASN A 26 -0.25 -13.14 3.40
CA ASN A 26 -0.07 -14.30 2.51
C ASN A 26 0.78 -13.97 1.27
N ASN A 27 1.04 -12.69 1.00
CA ASN A 27 1.71 -12.22 -0.21
C ASN A 27 2.81 -11.20 0.14
N ILE A 28 3.70 -11.59 1.05
CA ILE A 28 4.75 -10.71 1.59
C ILE A 28 5.64 -10.16 0.46
N ALA A 29 6.08 -11.01 -0.47
CA ALA A 29 6.91 -10.58 -1.60
C ALA A 29 6.23 -9.51 -2.49
N VAL A 30 4.93 -9.67 -2.74
CA VAL A 30 4.14 -8.69 -3.51
C VAL A 30 3.98 -7.39 -2.71
N THR A 31 3.74 -7.51 -1.40
CA THR A 31 3.61 -6.37 -0.50
C THR A 31 4.89 -5.56 -0.44
N ASP A 32 6.05 -6.21 -0.29
CA ASP A 32 7.35 -5.56 -0.29
C ASP A 32 7.61 -4.85 -1.63
N PHE A 33 7.36 -5.54 -2.75
CA PHE A 33 7.51 -4.93 -4.07
C PHE A 33 6.65 -3.67 -4.23
N MET A 34 5.39 -3.71 -3.79
CA MET A 34 4.50 -2.55 -3.82
C MET A 34 5.02 -1.38 -2.98
N HIS A 35 5.55 -1.64 -1.79
CA HIS A 35 6.08 -0.60 -0.90
C HIS A 35 7.40 -0.04 -1.43
N VAL A 36 8.26 -0.88 -2.00
CA VAL A 36 9.48 -0.44 -2.70
C VAL A 36 9.12 0.42 -3.89
N ALA A 37 8.14 0.02 -4.71
CA ALA A 37 7.67 0.82 -5.85
C ALA A 37 7.10 2.18 -5.39
N LEU A 38 6.33 2.22 -4.31
CA LEU A 38 5.81 3.45 -3.71
C LEU A 38 6.94 4.35 -3.21
N GLY A 39 7.88 3.81 -2.44
CA GLY A 39 9.02 4.54 -1.90
C GLY A 39 9.94 5.06 -3.01
N PHE A 40 10.20 4.25 -4.03
CA PHE A 40 10.95 4.64 -5.22
C PHE A 40 10.23 5.74 -6.01
N GLY A 41 8.92 5.61 -6.20
CA GLY A 41 8.08 6.62 -6.85
C GLY A 41 8.12 7.95 -6.13
N LEU A 42 7.98 7.96 -4.80
CA LEU A 42 8.12 9.16 -3.97
C LEU A 42 9.53 9.75 -4.05
N GLY A 43 10.57 8.91 -3.96
CA GLY A 43 11.96 9.33 -4.09
C GLY A 43 12.24 10.01 -5.43
N LEU A 44 11.73 9.45 -6.53
CA LEU A 44 11.81 10.07 -7.85
C LEU A 44 11.00 11.37 -7.96
N LEU A 45 9.86 11.47 -7.28
CA LEU A 45 9.05 12.69 -7.28
C LEU A 45 9.78 13.85 -6.59
N MET A 46 10.55 13.53 -5.54
CA MET A 46 11.32 14.50 -4.77
C MET A 46 12.61 14.95 -5.46
N THR A 47 13.05 14.25 -6.52
CA THR A 47 14.18 14.70 -7.34
C THR A 47 13.72 15.70 -8.39
N GLU A 48 14.37 16.86 -8.47
CA GLU A 48 14.01 18.00 -9.34
C GLU A 48 14.03 17.74 -10.86
N LYS A 49 14.35 16.54 -11.32
CA LYS A 49 14.59 16.24 -12.74
C LYS A 49 13.51 15.34 -13.30
N GLY A 50 12.66 15.87 -14.20
CA GLY A 50 12.07 15.25 -15.42
C GLY A 50 11.49 13.83 -15.38
N LEU A 51 11.48 13.15 -14.23
CA LEU A 51 11.14 11.74 -14.05
C LEU A 51 9.71 11.59 -13.54
N THR A 52 8.88 12.62 -13.68
CA THR A 52 7.48 12.64 -13.25
C THR A 52 6.70 11.46 -13.82
N PHE A 53 6.99 11.05 -15.07
CA PHE A 53 6.36 9.89 -15.69
C PHE A 53 6.73 8.57 -14.98
N PHE A 54 8.01 8.35 -14.68
CA PHE A 54 8.49 7.17 -13.97
C PHE A 54 8.01 7.14 -12.52
N SER A 55 8.05 8.30 -11.85
CA SER A 55 7.50 8.48 -10.51
C SER A 55 6.00 8.15 -10.49
N GLY A 56 5.22 8.73 -11.40
CA GLY A 56 3.79 8.46 -11.51
C GLY A 56 3.48 7.00 -11.79
N THR A 57 4.27 6.33 -12.63
CA THR A 57 4.11 4.90 -12.90
C THR A 57 4.40 4.06 -11.66
N ALA A 58 5.50 4.32 -10.94
CA ALA A 58 5.88 3.59 -9.74
C ALA A 58 4.87 3.80 -8.58
N LEU A 59 4.40 5.04 -8.39
CA LEU A 59 3.31 5.36 -7.45
C LEU A 59 2.01 4.65 -7.83
N GLY A 60 1.69 4.64 -9.13
CA GLY A 60 0.53 3.92 -9.66
C GLY A 60 0.56 2.43 -9.30
N ILE A 61 1.69 1.75 -9.51
CA ILE A 61 1.86 0.33 -9.15
C ILE A 61 1.59 0.12 -7.66
N GLY A 62 2.14 0.96 -6.79
CA GLY A 62 1.92 0.86 -5.36
C GLY A 62 0.46 1.08 -4.96
N ILE A 63 -0.21 2.10 -5.52
CA ILE A 63 -1.62 2.42 -5.22
C ILE A 63 -2.55 1.32 -5.75
N PHE A 64 -2.40 0.92 -7.03
CA PHE A 64 -3.21 -0.15 -7.61
C PHE A 64 -2.98 -1.48 -6.90
N GLY A 65 -1.75 -1.76 -6.46
CA GLY A 65 -1.46 -2.92 -5.62
C GLY A 65 -2.26 -2.89 -4.32
N HIS A 66 -2.39 -1.74 -3.65
CA HIS A 66 -3.18 -1.62 -2.41
C HIS A 66 -4.67 -1.82 -2.68
N ILE A 67 -5.20 -1.27 -3.78
CA ILE A 67 -6.59 -1.50 -4.19
C ILE A 67 -6.84 -2.99 -4.46
N PHE A 68 -5.92 -3.64 -5.19
CA PHE A 68 -6.00 -5.06 -5.48
C PHE A 68 -5.94 -5.91 -4.19
N ALA A 69 -5.01 -5.60 -3.30
CA ALA A 69 -4.86 -6.26 -2.01
C ALA A 69 -6.12 -6.11 -1.16
N PHE A 70 -6.74 -4.94 -1.16
CA PHE A 70 -8.00 -4.71 -0.46
C PHE A 70 -9.15 -5.52 -1.06
N ILE A 71 -9.27 -5.60 -2.38
CA ILE A 71 -10.30 -6.40 -3.05
C ILE A 71 -10.11 -7.90 -2.78
N LYS A 72 -8.88 -8.40 -2.81
CA LYS A 72 -8.56 -9.83 -2.61
C LYS A 72 -8.45 -10.25 -1.15
N GLY A 73 -8.18 -9.30 -0.26
CA GLY A 73 -8.13 -9.48 1.17
C GLY A 73 -9.42 -10.04 1.74
N ARG A 74 -9.32 -11.07 2.57
CA ARG A 74 -10.45 -11.68 3.28
C ARG A 74 -10.30 -11.45 4.77
#